data_AF-M4BP89-F1
#
_entry.id   AF-M4BP89-F1
#
_cell.length_a   1.000
_cell.length_b   1.000
_cell.length_c   1.000
_cell.angle_alpha   90.00
_cell.angle_beta   90.00
_cell.angle_gamma   90.00
#
_symmetry.space_group_name_H-M   'P 1'
#
loop_
_entity.id
_entity.type
_entity.pdbx_description
1 polymer ?
#
loop_
_entity_poly.entity_id
_entity_poly.type
_entity_poly.pdbx_seq_one_letter_code
_entity_poly.pdbx_strand_id
1 'polypeptide(L)'
;MQQSRKAFRLGKSITYYKKLQTLSQNKSLSEEQKYLQWMQNVGMLGYFITDNLVFASKAKVLRFDADEISCRGGILWFCANVAGFFQAVDNLNADVEKEKCVRDILASEDDVVRVETLQGQLDVLRSGRFKKLLAVLKVTCDLIVSSNTAGVRLSERIAGTKLHDGIIGSAGVVSAAVVLYNTWPSAPKNGLHSKEKTEIKMEANTEGKIRVKDETKSEAI
;
A
#
# COMPACT_ATOMS: atom_id res chain seq x y z
N MET A 1 7.35 29.44 8.12
CA MET A 1 6.33 28.36 8.02
C MET A 1 6.88 26.94 7.83
N GLN A 2 8.18 26.69 7.64
CA GLN A 2 8.72 25.32 7.41
C GLN A 2 8.88 24.47 8.70
N GLN A 3 8.76 25.09 9.88
CA GLN A 3 9.04 24.46 11.18
C GLN A 3 7.86 23.70 11.80
N SER A 4 6.62 24.09 11.52
CA SER A 4 5.40 23.38 12.00
C SER A 4 5.29 21.96 11.44
N ARG A 5 5.81 21.72 10.22
CA ARG A 5 5.92 20.37 9.62
C ARG A 5 6.86 19.44 10.40
N LYS A 6 7.76 19.98 11.24
CA LYS A 6 8.72 19.19 12.03
C LYS A 6 8.12 18.72 13.35
N ALA A 7 7.30 19.53 14.03
CA ALA A 7 6.59 19.11 15.25
C ALA A 7 5.66 17.90 15.01
N PHE A 8 5.02 17.80 13.84
CA PHE A 8 4.22 16.64 13.44
C PHE A 8 5.02 15.33 13.29
N ARG A 9 6.36 15.38 13.26
CA ARG A 9 7.21 14.19 13.08
C ARG A 9 7.46 13.44 14.40
N LEU A 10 7.25 14.06 15.56
CA LEU A 10 7.26 13.37 16.86
C LEU A 10 6.19 12.27 16.91
N GLY A 11 4.99 12.54 16.40
CA GLY A 11 3.93 11.54 16.30
C GLY A 11 4.33 10.35 15.41
N LYS A 12 5.19 10.58 14.40
CA LYS A 12 5.71 9.51 13.55
C LYS A 12 6.68 8.61 14.32
N SER A 13 7.57 9.15 15.15
CA SER A 13 8.42 8.32 16.03
C SER A 13 7.59 7.37 16.89
N ILE A 14 6.49 7.85 17.50
CA ILE A 14 5.58 7.01 18.29
C ILE A 14 4.94 5.93 17.43
N THR A 15 4.56 6.26 16.19
CA THR A 15 3.97 5.29 15.24
C THR A 15 4.94 4.16 14.92
N TYR A 16 6.21 4.47 14.66
CA TYR A 16 7.23 3.47 14.38
C TYR A 16 7.60 2.64 15.60
N TYR A 17 7.60 3.24 16.80
CA TYR A 17 7.75 2.49 18.04
C TYR A 17 6.62 1.47 18.23
N LYS A 18 5.36 1.87 18.02
CA LYS A 18 4.22 0.94 18.07
C LYS A 18 4.34 -0.18 17.03
N LYS A 19 4.79 0.14 15.80
CA LYS A 19 5.04 -0.87 14.76
C LYS A 19 6.08 -1.90 15.19
N LEU A 20 7.17 -1.47 15.85
CA LEU A 20 8.18 -2.38 16.39
C LEU A 20 7.63 -3.28 17.49
N GLN A 21 6.79 -2.73 18.38
CA GLN A 21 6.12 -3.51 19.43
C GLN A 21 5.20 -4.58 18.83
N THR A 22 4.37 -4.21 17.85
CA THR A 22 3.50 -5.16 17.13
C THR A 22 4.30 -6.21 16.37
N LEU A 23 5.40 -5.82 15.73
CA LEU A 23 6.27 -6.73 14.98
C LEU A 23 6.97 -7.75 15.89
N SER A 24 7.37 -7.34 17.10
CA SER A 24 7.97 -8.22 18.09
C SER A 24 7.03 -9.37 18.47
N GLN A 25 5.74 -9.06 18.63
CA GLN A 25 4.69 -10.01 19.01
C GLN A 25 4.17 -10.85 17.84
N ASN A 26 4.47 -10.48 16.59
CA ASN A 26 4.00 -11.18 15.42
C ASN A 26 4.80 -12.47 15.16
N LYS A 27 4.09 -13.61 15.16
CA LYS A 27 4.63 -14.96 14.88
C LYS A 27 4.31 -15.46 13.47
N SER A 28 3.48 -14.76 12.69
CA SER A 28 3.03 -15.22 11.37
C SER A 28 3.92 -14.80 10.20
N LEU A 29 4.97 -14.01 10.47
CA LEU A 29 5.92 -13.56 9.45
C LEU A 29 7.11 -14.50 9.38
N SER A 30 7.60 -14.73 8.16
CA SER A 30 8.91 -15.37 7.95
C SER A 30 10.01 -14.58 8.67
N GLU A 31 11.03 -15.27 9.17
CA GLU A 31 12.14 -14.65 9.89
C GLU A 31 12.83 -13.58 9.07
N GLU A 32 13.08 -13.83 7.78
CA GLU A 32 13.69 -12.86 6.86
C GLU A 32 12.84 -11.60 6.71
N GLN A 33 11.52 -11.76 6.53
CA GLN A 33 10.58 -10.64 6.44
C GLN A 33 10.52 -9.87 7.76
N LYS A 34 10.63 -10.56 8.89
CA LYS A 34 10.67 -9.95 10.22
C LYS A 34 11.93 -9.11 10.39
N TYR A 35 13.10 -9.62 9.99
CA TYR A 35 14.36 -8.87 10.03
C TYR A 35 14.31 -7.62 9.15
N LEU A 36 13.86 -7.74 7.88
CA LEU A 36 13.72 -6.59 6.97
C LEU A 36 12.77 -5.53 7.51
N GLN A 37 11.60 -5.95 8.04
CA GLN A 37 10.66 -5.03 8.68
C GLN A 37 11.25 -4.37 9.91
N TRP A 38 12.03 -5.11 10.71
CA TRP A 38 12.64 -4.57 11.91
C TRP A 38 13.69 -3.52 11.55
N MET A 39 14.58 -3.82 10.60
CA MET A 39 15.57 -2.87 10.08
C MET A 39 14.92 -1.61 9.51
N GLN A 40 13.86 -1.77 8.69
CA GLN A 40 13.12 -0.64 8.14
C GLN A 40 12.52 0.22 9.25
N ASN A 41 11.82 -0.38 10.22
CA ASN A 41 11.13 0.38 11.25
C ASN A 41 12.09 1.04 12.25
N VAL A 42 13.21 0.39 12.59
CA VAL A 42 14.27 0.99 13.42
C VAL A 42 14.97 2.13 12.68
N GLY A 43 15.32 1.96 11.42
CA GLY A 43 15.94 3.02 10.62
C GLY A 43 15.02 4.24 10.47
N MET A 44 13.73 4.02 10.21
CA MET A 44 12.73 5.11 10.17
C MET A 44 12.56 5.78 11.54
N LEU A 45 12.51 5.01 12.63
CA LEU A 45 12.43 5.54 13.99
C LEU A 45 13.63 6.43 14.30
N GLY A 46 14.85 5.93 14.03
CA GLY A 46 16.09 6.66 14.23
C GLY A 46 16.18 7.93 13.37
N TYR A 47 15.72 7.88 12.12
CA TYR A 47 15.59 9.06 11.27
C TYR A 47 14.66 10.11 11.89
N PHE A 48 13.47 9.73 12.37
CA PHE A 48 12.57 10.70 12.99
C PHE A 48 13.10 11.25 14.31
N ILE A 49 13.77 10.43 15.13
CA ILE A 49 14.42 10.91 16.36
C ILE A 49 15.50 11.94 16.02
N THR A 50 16.40 11.63 15.09
CA THR A 50 17.48 12.53 14.68
C THR A 50 16.92 13.81 14.03
N ASP A 51 15.87 13.74 13.22
CA ASP A 51 15.23 14.92 12.64
C ASP A 51 14.61 15.84 13.70
N ASN A 52 14.02 15.27 14.77
CA ASN A 52 13.54 16.05 15.92
C ASN A 52 14.69 16.67 16.72
N LEU A 53 15.82 15.97 16.88
CA LEU A 53 17.02 16.52 17.53
C LEU A 53 17.63 17.67 16.71
N VAL A 54 17.70 17.53 15.38
CA VAL A 54 18.13 18.61 14.48
C VAL A 54 17.22 19.83 14.62
N PHE A 55 15.90 19.60 14.72
CA PHE A 55 14.96 20.68 14.95
C PHE A 55 15.20 21.39 16.29
N ALA A 56 15.31 20.64 17.39
CA ALA A 56 15.56 21.19 18.72
C ALA A 56 16.92 21.90 18.82
N SER A 57 17.96 21.37 18.17
CA SER A 57 19.26 22.02 18.06
C SER A 57 19.19 23.35 17.30
N LYS A 58 18.52 23.38 16.13
CA LYS A 58 18.32 24.62 15.36
C LYS A 58 17.46 25.65 16.11
N ALA A 59 16.57 25.21 16.99
CA ALA A 59 15.81 26.07 17.89
C ALA A 59 16.60 26.54 19.13
N LYS A 60 17.89 26.17 19.24
CA LYS A 60 18.77 26.45 20.39
C LYS A 60 18.28 25.87 21.72
N VAL A 61 17.39 24.87 21.66
CA VAL A 61 16.90 24.13 22.85
C VAL A 61 17.94 23.11 23.31
N LEU A 62 18.65 22.48 22.37
CA LEU A 62 19.73 21.53 22.63
C LEU A 62 21.03 22.01 21.99
N ARG A 63 22.18 21.73 22.62
CA ARG A 63 23.51 22.12 22.13
C ARG A 63 24.20 21.00 21.33
N PHE A 64 23.47 20.38 20.41
CA PHE A 64 24.05 19.41 19.49
C PHE A 64 24.43 20.03 18.15
N ASP A 65 25.39 19.45 17.45
CA ASP A 65 25.66 19.79 16.05
C ASP A 65 24.50 19.30 15.17
N ALA A 66 23.76 20.25 14.61
CA ALA A 66 22.60 19.96 13.78
C ALA A 66 22.98 19.30 12.44
N ASP A 67 24.15 19.59 11.91
CA ASP A 67 24.59 19.10 10.60
C ASP A 67 25.12 17.67 10.73
N GLU A 68 25.85 17.37 11.80
CA GLU A 68 26.29 16.01 12.11
C GLU A 68 25.09 15.07 12.35
N ILE A 69 24.13 15.48 13.19
CA ILE A 69 22.93 14.67 13.46
C ILE A 69 22.10 14.49 12.17
N SER A 70 22.00 15.53 11.34
CA SER A 70 21.31 15.43 10.05
C SER A 70 21.97 14.41 9.12
N CYS A 71 23.29 14.29 9.13
CA CYS A 71 24.01 13.28 8.34
C CYS A 71 23.73 11.87 8.84
N ARG A 72 23.78 11.63 10.15
CA ARG A 72 23.45 10.33 10.75
C ARG A 72 22.00 9.93 10.48
N GLY A 73 21.07 10.88 10.60
CA GLY A 73 19.66 10.68 10.25
C GLY A 73 19.46 10.29 8.79
N GLY A 74 20.18 10.94 7.87
CA GLY A 74 20.14 10.61 6.44
C GLY A 74 20.57 9.18 6.13
N ILE A 75 21.63 8.69 6.79
CA ILE A 75 22.10 7.30 6.66
C ILE A 75 21.03 6.33 7.16
N LEU A 76 20.46 6.57 8.34
CA LEU A 76 19.39 5.72 8.91
C LEU A 76 18.16 5.65 8.00
N TRP A 77 17.78 6.78 7.41
CA TRP A 77 16.66 6.82 6.46
C TRP A 77 16.95 6.03 5.18
N PHE A 78 18.16 6.17 4.63
CA PHE A 78 18.58 5.41 3.46
C PHE A 78 18.59 3.91 3.74
N CYS A 79 19.19 3.46 4.85
CA CYS A 79 19.16 2.06 5.26
C CYS A 79 17.74 1.52 5.41
N ALA A 80 16.82 2.32 5.98
CA ALA A 80 15.42 1.94 6.10
C ALA A 80 14.74 1.75 4.74
N ASN A 81 15.00 2.64 3.78
CA ASN A 81 14.44 2.54 2.43
C ASN A 81 15.02 1.35 1.65
N VAL A 82 16.30 1.00 1.87
CA VAL A 82 16.91 -0.21 1.29
C VAL A 82 16.19 -1.46 1.81
N ALA A 83 16.04 -1.60 3.13
CA ALA A 83 15.31 -2.73 3.71
C ALA A 83 13.84 -2.77 3.24
N GLY A 84 13.19 -1.61 3.17
CA GLY A 84 11.83 -1.48 2.66
C GLY A 84 11.67 -1.83 1.19
N PHE A 85 12.70 -1.59 0.37
CA PHE A 85 12.71 -1.97 -1.05
C PHE A 85 12.76 -3.48 -1.22
N PHE A 86 13.70 -4.15 -0.57
CA PHE A 86 13.78 -5.62 -0.60
C PHE A 86 12.46 -6.24 -0.12
N GLN A 87 11.93 -5.77 1.00
CA GLN A 87 10.65 -6.25 1.50
C GLN A 87 9.49 -6.04 0.51
N ALA A 88 9.44 -4.91 -0.20
CA ALA A 88 8.40 -4.64 -1.18
C ALA A 88 8.52 -5.57 -2.40
N VAL A 89 9.75 -5.82 -2.87
CA VAL A 89 10.04 -6.73 -3.97
C VAL A 89 9.69 -8.17 -3.58
N ASP A 90 10.10 -8.64 -2.40
CA ASP A 90 9.78 -10.00 -1.93
C ASP A 90 8.28 -10.22 -1.83
N ASN A 91 7.55 -9.22 -1.30
CA ASN A 91 6.09 -9.30 -1.21
C ASN A 91 5.41 -9.33 -2.58
N LEU A 92 5.97 -8.64 -3.58
CA LEU A 92 5.47 -8.66 -4.95
C LEU A 92 5.76 -10.00 -5.62
N ASN A 93 6.99 -10.51 -5.48
CA ASN A 93 7.41 -11.80 -6.02
C ASN A 93 6.56 -12.93 -5.44
N ALA A 94 6.28 -12.92 -4.13
CA ALA A 94 5.40 -13.91 -3.51
C ALA A 94 3.99 -13.94 -4.11
N ASP A 95 3.44 -12.81 -4.56
CA ASP A 95 2.14 -12.78 -5.24
C ASP A 95 2.24 -13.20 -6.71
N VAL A 96 3.34 -12.86 -7.39
CA VAL A 96 3.59 -13.32 -8.76
C VAL A 96 3.70 -14.84 -8.80
N GLU A 97 4.41 -15.45 -7.85
CA GLU A 97 4.53 -16.91 -7.77
C GLU A 97 3.19 -17.58 -7.42
N LYS A 98 2.41 -16.99 -6.51
CA LYS A 98 1.04 -17.48 -6.22
C LYS A 98 0.14 -17.40 -7.45
N GLU A 99 0.18 -16.30 -8.20
CA GLU A 99 -0.62 -16.14 -9.42
C GLU A 99 -0.23 -17.15 -10.50
N LYS A 100 1.07 -17.42 -10.67
CA LYS A 100 1.54 -18.49 -11.57
C LYS A 100 0.97 -19.85 -11.15
N CYS A 101 1.10 -20.20 -9.88
CA CYS A 101 0.57 -21.47 -9.36
C CYS A 101 -0.94 -21.60 -9.58
N VAL A 102 -1.73 -20.56 -9.27
CA VAL A 102 -3.19 -20.57 -9.51
C VAL A 102 -3.50 -20.69 -11.00
N ARG A 103 -2.74 -20.04 -11.86
CA ARG A 103 -2.91 -20.11 -13.32
C ARG A 103 -2.58 -21.49 -13.88
N ASP A 104 -1.52 -22.13 -13.37
CA ASP A 104 -1.11 -23.47 -13.78
C ASP A 104 -2.14 -24.52 -13.36
N ILE A 105 -2.72 -24.38 -12.15
CA ILE A 105 -3.83 -25.23 -11.69
C ILE A 105 -5.06 -24.99 -12.57
N LEU A 106 -5.42 -23.73 -12.84
CA LEU A 106 -6.56 -23.39 -13.68
C LEU A 106 -6.45 -23.96 -15.10
N ALA A 107 -5.23 -24.04 -15.66
CA ALA A 107 -5.00 -24.58 -17.00
C ALA A 107 -5.17 -26.11 -17.08
N SER A 108 -5.19 -26.80 -15.94
CA SER A 108 -5.31 -28.26 -15.85
C SER A 108 -6.60 -28.73 -15.16
N GLU A 109 -7.48 -27.79 -14.79
CA GLU A 109 -8.70 -28.06 -14.04
C GLU A 109 -9.93 -28.05 -14.96
N ASP A 110 -10.70 -29.13 -14.93
CA ASP A 110 -11.92 -29.29 -15.76
C ASP A 110 -13.22 -29.09 -14.95
N ASP A 111 -13.14 -29.05 -13.61
CA ASP A 111 -14.30 -28.82 -12.75
C ASP A 111 -14.75 -27.35 -12.80
N VAL A 112 -15.92 -27.11 -13.39
CA VAL A 112 -16.54 -25.79 -13.59
C VAL A 112 -16.63 -24.98 -12.29
N VAL A 113 -16.99 -25.60 -11.17
CA VAL A 113 -17.16 -24.90 -9.88
C VAL A 113 -15.80 -24.45 -9.33
N ARG A 114 -14.79 -25.30 -9.52
CA ARG A 114 -13.43 -25.03 -9.06
C ARG A 114 -12.73 -23.99 -9.95
N VAL A 115 -12.96 -24.04 -11.25
CA VAL A 115 -12.52 -23.04 -12.23
C VAL A 115 -13.06 -21.65 -11.87
N GLU A 116 -14.35 -21.52 -11.57
CA GLU A 116 -14.95 -20.24 -11.16
C GLU A 116 -14.30 -19.70 -9.87
N THR A 117 -14.07 -20.58 -8.89
CA THR A 117 -13.42 -20.23 -7.63
C THR A 117 -11.98 -19.74 -7.83
N LEU A 118 -11.20 -20.46 -8.66
CA LEU A 118 -9.82 -20.11 -8.99
C LEU A 118 -9.74 -18.81 -9.79
N GLN A 119 -10.68 -18.57 -10.69
CA GLN A 119 -10.78 -17.31 -11.44
C GLN A 119 -11.01 -16.12 -10.49
N GLY A 120 -11.92 -16.28 -9.53
CA GLY A 120 -12.17 -15.28 -8.49
C GLY A 120 -10.92 -15.01 -7.63
N GLN A 121 -10.17 -16.05 -7.26
CA GLN A 121 -8.90 -15.90 -6.55
C GLN A 121 -7.85 -15.16 -7.39
N LEU A 122 -7.78 -15.44 -8.69
CA LEU A 122 -6.85 -14.81 -9.62
C LEU A 122 -7.15 -13.32 -9.80
N ASP A 123 -8.43 -12.93 -9.87
CA ASP A 123 -8.82 -11.52 -9.93
C ASP A 123 -8.47 -10.77 -8.63
N VAL A 124 -8.68 -11.39 -7.47
CA VAL A 124 -8.26 -10.83 -6.18
C VAL A 124 -6.74 -10.66 -6.14
N LEU A 125 -5.97 -11.69 -6.53
CA LEU A 125 -4.50 -11.63 -6.60
C LEU A 125 -4.03 -10.52 -7.54
N ARG A 126 -4.63 -10.38 -8.72
CA ARG A 126 -4.28 -9.36 -9.71
C ARG A 126 -4.50 -7.95 -9.17
N SER A 127 -5.60 -7.72 -8.47
CA SER A 127 -5.89 -6.45 -7.82
C SER A 127 -4.93 -6.15 -6.65
N GLY A 128 -4.55 -7.16 -5.88
CA GLY A 128 -3.56 -7.06 -4.81
C GLY A 128 -2.15 -6.76 -5.34
N ARG A 129 -1.76 -7.41 -6.43
CA ARG A 129 -0.46 -7.23 -7.11
C ARG A 129 -0.24 -5.79 -7.54
N PHE A 130 -1.26 -5.12 -8.07
CA PHE A 130 -1.15 -3.71 -8.45
C PHE A 130 -0.80 -2.82 -7.24
N LYS A 131 -1.43 -3.06 -6.08
CA LYS A 131 -1.10 -2.33 -4.84
C LYS A 131 0.35 -2.57 -4.40
N LYS A 132 0.85 -3.81 -4.54
CA LYS A 132 2.24 -4.15 -4.21
C LYS A 132 3.24 -3.55 -5.20
N LEU A 133 2.90 -3.51 -6.49
CA LEU A 133 3.68 -2.82 -7.50
C LEU A 133 3.80 -1.33 -7.19
N LEU A 134 2.70 -0.68 -6.79
CA LEU A 134 2.72 0.69 -6.34
C LEU A 134 3.60 0.88 -5.10
N ALA A 135 3.61 -0.08 -4.16
CA ALA A 135 4.50 -0.04 -3.01
C ALA A 135 5.99 -0.09 -3.43
N VAL A 136 6.36 -0.95 -4.40
CA VAL A 136 7.70 -1.00 -4.99
C VAL A 136 8.08 0.32 -5.68
N LEU A 137 7.16 0.88 -6.47
CA LEU A 137 7.37 2.17 -7.13
C LEU A 137 7.65 3.28 -6.12
N LYS A 138 6.80 3.38 -5.09
CA LYS A 138 6.93 4.35 -4.02
C LYS A 138 8.29 4.27 -3.33
N VAL A 139 8.70 3.06 -2.91
CA VAL A 139 9.96 2.91 -2.16
C VAL A 139 11.20 3.08 -3.05
N THR A 140 11.10 2.77 -4.35
CA THR A 140 12.13 3.11 -5.34
C THR A 140 12.31 4.63 -5.45
N CYS A 141 11.22 5.40 -5.51
CA CYS A 141 11.29 6.86 -5.49
C CYS A 141 11.91 7.38 -4.19
N ASP A 142 11.54 6.82 -3.04
CA ASP A 142 12.13 7.19 -1.74
C ASP A 142 13.64 6.85 -1.67
N LEU A 143 14.08 5.75 -2.30
CA LEU A 143 15.48 5.40 -2.43
C LEU A 143 16.27 6.44 -3.23
N ILE A 144 15.72 6.89 -4.37
CA ILE A 144 16.34 7.96 -5.17
C ILE A 144 16.52 9.21 -4.29
N VAL A 145 15.48 9.64 -3.57
CA VAL A 145 15.53 10.83 -2.71
C VAL A 145 16.50 10.66 -1.55
N SER A 146 16.44 9.52 -0.84
CA SER A 146 17.29 9.27 0.33
C SER A 146 18.77 9.06 -0.05
N SER A 147 19.06 8.52 -1.23
CA SER A 147 20.43 8.37 -1.73
C SER A 147 21.16 9.71 -1.92
N ASN A 148 20.42 10.81 -2.16
CA ASN A 148 20.96 12.15 -2.29
C ASN A 148 20.95 12.96 -0.96
N THR A 149 20.49 12.37 0.14
CA THR A 149 20.43 13.06 1.44
C THR A 149 21.82 13.22 2.06
N ALA A 150 21.98 14.23 2.93
CA ALA A 150 23.18 14.46 3.73
C ALA A 150 23.60 13.17 4.47
N GLY A 151 24.91 12.86 4.45
CA GLY A 151 25.48 11.62 5.00
C GLY A 151 25.64 10.49 3.98
N VAL A 152 24.77 10.40 2.97
CA VAL A 152 24.83 9.37 1.92
C VAL A 152 25.46 9.93 0.64
N ARG A 153 24.80 10.91 0.00
CA ARG A 153 25.26 11.59 -1.23
C ARG A 153 25.85 10.62 -2.26
N LEU A 154 25.11 9.56 -2.56
CA LEU A 154 25.59 8.45 -3.37
C LEU A 154 25.97 8.88 -4.79
N SER A 155 25.15 9.72 -5.44
CA SER A 155 25.45 10.24 -6.78
C SER A 155 26.72 11.10 -6.80
N GLU A 156 26.95 11.91 -5.77
CA GLU A 156 28.14 12.75 -5.64
C GLU A 156 29.39 11.89 -5.47
N ARG A 157 29.28 10.78 -4.73
CA ARG A 157 30.40 9.83 -4.53
C ARG A 157 30.72 9.00 -5.77
N ILE A 158 29.72 8.63 -6.57
CA ILE A 158 29.92 7.76 -7.75
C ILE A 158 30.20 8.57 -9.01
N ALA A 159 29.42 9.61 -9.27
CA ALA A 159 29.45 10.41 -10.50
C ALA A 159 30.09 11.79 -10.33
N GLY A 160 30.63 12.10 -9.13
CA GLY A 160 31.27 13.39 -8.82
C GLY A 160 30.31 14.58 -8.73
N THR A 161 29.01 14.36 -8.98
CA THR A 161 27.99 15.42 -9.04
C THR A 161 26.74 15.04 -8.25
N LYS A 162 26.12 16.05 -7.63
CA LYS A 162 24.85 15.85 -6.95
C LYS A 162 23.75 15.60 -7.98
N LEU A 163 22.82 14.72 -7.62
CA LEU A 163 21.65 14.48 -8.46
C LEU A 163 20.84 15.78 -8.55
N HIS A 164 20.36 16.08 -9.76
CA HIS A 164 19.62 17.31 -10.02
C HIS A 164 18.34 17.39 -9.18
N ASP A 165 18.10 18.53 -8.52
CA ASP A 165 16.96 18.73 -7.62
C ASP A 165 15.60 18.51 -8.31
N GLY A 166 15.52 18.74 -9.63
CA GLY A 166 14.32 18.44 -10.42
C GLY A 166 13.96 16.94 -10.45
N ILE A 167 14.95 16.04 -10.47
CA ILE A 167 14.73 14.58 -10.43
C ILE A 167 14.28 14.16 -9.04
N ILE A 168 14.89 14.74 -8.00
CA ILE A 168 14.55 14.46 -6.60
C ILE A 168 13.13 14.94 -6.31
N GLY A 169 12.79 16.14 -6.79
CA GLY A 169 11.46 16.72 -6.66
C GLY A 169 10.39 15.87 -7.35
N SER A 170 10.63 15.44 -8.60
CA SER A 170 9.68 14.61 -9.33
C SER A 170 9.50 13.23 -8.69
N ALA A 171 10.58 12.58 -8.25
CA ALA A 171 10.51 11.32 -7.50
C ALA A 171 9.70 11.48 -6.20
N GLY A 172 9.90 12.59 -5.47
CA GLY A 172 9.13 12.91 -4.27
C GLY A 172 7.63 13.08 -4.55
N VAL A 173 7.27 13.73 -5.66
CA VAL A 173 5.87 13.90 -6.09
C VAL A 173 5.23 12.54 -6.42
N VAL A 174 5.92 11.68 -7.18
CA VAL A 174 5.41 10.34 -7.51
C VAL A 174 5.20 9.50 -6.25
N SER A 175 6.16 9.49 -5.33
CA SER A 175 6.04 8.79 -4.04
C SER A 175 4.82 9.28 -3.25
N ALA A 176 4.64 10.60 -3.15
CA ALA A 176 3.49 11.20 -2.46
C ALA A 176 2.16 10.86 -3.14
N ALA A 177 2.10 10.89 -4.47
CA ALA A 177 0.91 10.53 -5.24
C ALA A 177 0.48 9.08 -4.98
N VAL A 178 1.44 8.15 -4.90
CA VAL A 178 1.14 6.75 -4.55
C VAL A 178 0.58 6.63 -3.12
N VAL A 179 1.14 7.36 -2.16
CA VAL A 179 0.60 7.37 -0.78
C VAL A 179 -0.84 7.90 -0.75
N LEU A 180 -1.11 8.98 -1.49
CA LEU A 180 -2.46 9.53 -1.61
C LEU A 180 -3.42 8.54 -2.26
N TYR A 181 -3.01 7.91 -3.36
CA TYR A 181 -3.81 6.88 -4.04
C TYR A 181 -4.19 5.73 -3.10
N ASN A 182 -3.24 5.23 -2.31
CA ASN A 182 -3.49 4.13 -1.37
C ASN A 182 -4.32 4.53 -0.15
N THR A 183 -4.33 5.81 0.22
CA THR A 183 -5.10 6.34 1.35
C THR A 183 -6.48 6.84 0.92
N TRP A 184 -6.69 7.06 -0.38
CA TRP A 184 -7.93 7.60 -0.90
C TRP A 184 -9.09 6.64 -0.61
N PRO A 185 -10.17 7.12 0.02
CA PRO A 185 -11.34 6.29 0.27
C PRO A 185 -11.90 5.83 -1.06
N SER A 186 -11.90 4.52 -1.30
CA SER A 186 -12.63 3.96 -2.43
C SER A 186 -14.12 4.18 -2.15
N ALA A 187 -14.75 5.05 -2.93
CA ALA A 187 -16.19 5.24 -2.86
C ALA A 187 -16.88 3.87 -2.97
N PRO A 188 -17.94 3.59 -2.18
CA PRO A 188 -18.69 2.35 -2.32
C PRO A 188 -19.20 2.24 -3.75
N LYS A 189 -18.85 1.17 -4.47
CA LYS A 189 -19.36 0.82 -5.80
C LYS A 189 -20.84 0.39 -5.78
N ASN A 190 -21.62 0.84 -4.79
CA ASN A 190 -23.04 0.56 -4.69
C ASN A 190 -23.79 1.80 -5.18
N GLY A 191 -24.05 1.89 -6.48
CA GLY A 191 -24.90 2.98 -6.99
C GLY A 191 -25.07 3.09 -8.49
N LEU A 192 -24.30 2.38 -9.32
CA LEU A 192 -24.34 2.61 -10.77
C LEU A 192 -24.40 1.35 -11.63
N HIS A 193 -25.10 0.29 -11.20
CA HIS A 193 -25.59 -0.76 -12.10
C HIS A 193 -26.85 -1.44 -11.51
N SER A 194 -27.95 -0.71 -11.41
CA SER A 194 -29.29 -1.31 -11.27
C SER A 194 -30.39 -0.27 -11.49
N LYS A 195 -30.55 0.19 -12.74
CA LYS A 195 -31.82 0.78 -13.17
C LYS A 195 -32.28 0.38 -14.58
N GLU A 196 -31.52 -0.43 -15.32
CA GLU A 196 -31.85 -0.74 -16.72
C GLU A 196 -32.28 -2.20 -16.97
N LYS A 197 -32.74 -2.92 -15.95
CA LYS A 197 -33.34 -4.26 -16.13
C LYS A 197 -34.73 -4.44 -15.54
N THR A 198 -35.32 -3.40 -14.96
CA THR A 198 -36.65 -3.49 -14.33
C THR A 198 -37.79 -3.06 -15.26
N GLU A 199 -37.54 -2.23 -16.28
CA GLU A 199 -38.61 -1.78 -17.19
C GLU A 199 -39.04 -2.87 -18.20
N ILE A 200 -38.14 -3.74 -18.66
CA ILE A 200 -38.51 -4.75 -19.68
C ILE A 200 -39.34 -5.92 -19.10
N LYS A 201 -39.32 -6.13 -17.77
CA LYS A 201 -40.04 -7.27 -17.16
C LYS A 201 -41.48 -6.98 -16.74
N MET A 202 -41.92 -5.72 -16.75
CA MET A 202 -43.30 -5.36 -16.38
C MET A 202 -44.26 -5.32 -17.56
N GLU A 203 -43.81 -5.11 -18.79
CA GLU A 203 -44.72 -5.10 -19.95
C GLU A 203 -45.11 -6.51 -20.44
N ALA A 204 -44.29 -7.53 -20.20
CA ALA A 204 -44.55 -8.88 -20.71
C ALA A 204 -45.56 -9.70 -19.88
N ASN A 205 -46.03 -9.22 -18.72
CA ASN A 205 -46.80 -10.04 -17.76
C ASN A 205 -48.29 -9.66 -17.66
N THR A 206 -48.79 -8.74 -18.49
CA THR A 206 -50.17 -8.20 -18.37
C THR A 206 -51.16 -8.82 -19.38
N GLU A 207 -50.72 -9.57 -20.39
CA GLU A 207 -51.61 -10.03 -21.49
C GLU A 207 -52.04 -11.51 -21.45
N GLY A 208 -51.74 -12.27 -20.40
CA GLY A 208 -51.94 -13.72 -20.45
C GLY A 208 -52.47 -14.39 -19.19
N LYS A 209 -53.74 -14.22 -18.84
CA LYS A 209 -54.53 -15.32 -18.23
C LYS A 209 -56.04 -15.04 -18.17
N ILE A 210 -56.72 -15.60 -19.16
CA ILE A 210 -58.15 -15.92 -19.16
C ILE A 210 -58.44 -16.89 -18.00
N ARG A 211 -59.44 -16.56 -17.18
CA ARG A 211 -59.88 -17.31 -16.02
C ARG A 211 -61.05 -18.21 -16.44
N VAL A 212 -60.80 -19.51 -16.57
CA VAL A 212 -61.85 -20.55 -16.58
C VAL A 212 -61.64 -21.39 -15.32
N LYS A 213 -62.65 -21.40 -14.44
CA LYS A 213 -62.92 -22.49 -13.51
C LYS A 213 -64.37 -22.39 -13.04
N ASP A 214 -65.23 -23.15 -13.70
CA ASP A 214 -66.44 -23.71 -13.11
C ASP A 214 -66.04 -24.75 -12.05
N GLU A 215 -66.76 -24.78 -10.93
CA GLU A 215 -67.45 -25.96 -10.40
C GLU A 215 -68.10 -25.64 -9.02
N THR A 216 -69.41 -25.45 -9.08
CA THR A 216 -70.46 -26.11 -8.28
C THR A 216 -70.06 -26.74 -6.93
N LYS A 217 -70.67 -26.22 -5.85
CA LYS A 217 -71.30 -27.03 -4.79
C LYS A 217 -72.31 -26.17 -4.01
N SER A 218 -73.58 -26.35 -4.34
CA SER A 218 -74.75 -25.86 -3.62
C SER A 218 -75.37 -27.06 -2.92
N GLU A 219 -75.39 -27.06 -1.59
CA GLU A 219 -76.29 -27.85 -0.75
C GLU A 219 -76.25 -27.27 0.67
N ALA A 220 -77.24 -26.45 1.01
CA ALA A 220 -77.95 -26.48 2.30
C ALA A 220 -79.05 -25.38 2.33
N ILE A 221 -80.29 -25.88 2.36
CA ILE A 221 -81.59 -25.26 2.69
C ILE A 221 -82.30 -24.50 1.56
#